data_AF-A0A1R2BRV3-F1
#
_entry.id   AF-A0A1R2BRV3-F1
#
_cell.length_a   1.000
_cell.length_b   1.000
_cell.length_c   1.000
_cell.angle_alpha   90.00
_cell.angle_beta   90.00
_cell.angle_gamma   90.00
#
_symmetry.space_group_name_H-M   'P 1'
#
loop_
_entity.id
_entity.type
_entity.pdbx_description
1 polymer ?
#
loop_
_entity_poly.entity_id
_entity_poly.type
_entity_poly.pdbx_seq_one_letter_code
_entity_poly.pdbx_strand_id
1 'polypeptide(L)'
;MDSVNMTLLKIEGLGDLSNCDCQIYAGSDLTKTLSLKSEKAESVFIEKSDIKIILLDVPSSLPIASISFSIDIIEKPGFHWIPLFLSNEDTIYEIPSEVGLPRILIDIHPHLLTPVVELTESSETCGEELQFEEPLSGRDLQIAHSKNVEMMIRIIELENDLKNQKKNTEKEISKIVNEYKSTINRMTLEIEKQKSIANKHLRMSSEVVKENEFLKKKLEINRCEKIDLQERLDRYVKLYQEITERENSLLLILEEKDKDIMRYYRRDKPFKTQQQEHINLSPIKYNQAYEKVNQSSFSFSENIQNISKNEDLEKRMSRFKTFEEIDMKVKSVLKSLKLEGFAYFSNEMIYIIGTKRVNVIIKSDSVHVRVGSILKSFESFISQSCAQEIEAYLKKKNQKAVLNKKKLNTTYGIEDMDNSIISKTFDSRSKLKPSSATTKSFTCFKVKDYSPLGKTLSIKHYNV
;
A
#
# COMPACT_ATOMS: atom_id res chain seq x y z
N MET A 1 -15.09 33.79 -0.60
CA MET A 1 -16.52 33.62 -0.27
C MET A 1 -16.65 34.00 1.19
N ASP A 2 -17.52 34.96 1.53
CA ASP A 2 -17.55 35.51 2.90
C ASP A 2 -18.29 34.59 3.88
N SER A 3 -19.24 33.82 3.38
CA SER A 3 -19.93 32.77 4.12
C SER A 3 -20.34 31.62 3.21
N VAL A 4 -20.35 30.41 3.77
CA VAL A 4 -20.68 29.17 3.06
C VAL A 4 -21.62 28.30 3.88
N ASN A 5 -22.46 27.53 3.18
CA ASN A 5 -23.19 26.43 3.78
C ASN A 5 -22.38 25.15 3.56
N MET A 6 -21.93 24.52 4.64
CA MET A 6 -21.24 23.23 4.62
C MET A 6 -22.18 22.12 5.07
N THR A 7 -22.27 21.04 4.30
CA THR A 7 -23.06 19.86 4.64
C THR A 7 -22.17 18.63 4.69
N LEU A 8 -22.23 17.88 5.80
CA LEU A 8 -21.53 16.59 5.92
C LEU A 8 -22.39 15.50 5.29
N LEU A 9 -21.85 14.82 4.28
CA LEU A 9 -22.61 13.80 3.53
C LEU A 9 -22.21 12.37 3.88
N LYS A 10 -20.91 12.11 4.01
CA LYS A 10 -20.42 10.73 4.16
C LYS A 10 -19.05 10.68 4.82
N ILE A 11 -18.79 9.61 5.58
CA ILE A 11 -17.47 9.29 6.13
C ILE A 11 -17.10 7.87 5.68
N GLU A 12 -15.84 7.66 5.29
CA GLU A 12 -15.31 6.36 4.87
C GLU A 12 -14.00 6.03 5.60
N GLY A 13 -13.78 4.73 5.85
CA GLY A 13 -12.50 4.21 6.36
C GLY A 13 -12.35 4.14 7.88
N LEU A 14 -13.40 4.44 8.66
CA LEU A 14 -13.37 4.42 10.14
C LEU A 14 -14.18 3.28 10.79
N GLY A 15 -14.61 2.28 10.01
CA GLY A 15 -15.38 1.14 10.54
C GLY A 15 -16.83 1.51 10.87
N ASP A 16 -17.37 0.91 11.93
CA ASP A 16 -18.74 1.18 12.40
C ASP A 16 -18.79 2.51 13.16
N LEU A 17 -19.52 3.48 12.61
CA LEU A 17 -19.69 4.83 13.16
C LEU A 17 -21.04 4.99 13.88
N SER A 18 -21.75 3.89 14.15
CA SER A 18 -23.08 3.95 14.75
C SER A 18 -23.07 4.66 16.10
N ASN A 19 -22.01 4.63 16.90
CA ASN A 19 -21.93 5.32 18.19
C ASN A 19 -21.01 6.55 18.19
N CYS A 20 -20.91 7.23 17.05
CA CYS A 20 -20.03 8.38 16.90
C CYS A 20 -20.82 9.68 16.65
N ASP A 21 -20.30 10.78 17.19
CA ASP A 21 -20.78 12.14 16.92
C ASP A 21 -19.70 12.93 16.18
N CYS A 22 -20.13 13.84 15.30
CA CYS A 22 -19.26 14.74 14.57
C CYS A 22 -19.42 16.16 15.10
N GLN A 23 -18.37 16.72 15.67
CA GLN A 23 -18.32 18.11 16.12
C GLN A 23 -17.62 18.96 15.07
N ILE A 24 -18.25 20.08 14.70
CA ILE A 24 -17.74 21.05 13.73
C ILE A 24 -17.49 22.36 14.48
N TYR A 25 -16.25 22.80 14.47
CA TYR A 25 -15.79 24.07 15.04
C TYR A 25 -15.43 25.04 13.92
N ALA A 26 -15.82 26.30 14.10
CA ALA A 26 -15.39 27.43 13.29
C ALA A 26 -14.55 28.36 14.18
N GLY A 27 -13.23 28.40 13.94
CA GLY A 27 -12.27 29.01 14.86
C GLY A 27 -12.21 28.24 16.19
N SER A 28 -12.43 28.94 17.30
CA SER A 28 -12.52 28.35 18.64
C SER A 28 -13.90 27.83 19.01
N ASP A 29 -14.92 28.14 18.21
CA ASP A 29 -16.31 28.03 18.64
C ASP A 29 -16.96 26.79 18.05
N LEU A 30 -17.60 25.99 18.91
CA LEU A 30 -18.37 24.83 18.48
C LEU A 30 -19.64 25.31 17.74
N THR A 31 -19.66 25.14 16.42
CA THR A 31 -20.78 25.57 15.58
C THR A 31 -21.92 24.56 15.61
N LYS A 32 -21.58 23.26 15.51
CA LYS A 32 -22.60 22.19 15.49
C LYS A 32 -22.07 20.83 15.92
N THR A 33 -22.92 20.03 16.55
CA THR A 33 -22.72 18.60 16.80
C THR A 33 -23.74 17.82 15.99
N LEU A 34 -23.27 16.93 15.13
CA LEU A 34 -24.07 16.08 14.26
C LEU A 34 -23.98 14.63 14.74
N SER A 35 -25.11 14.00 15.02
CA SER A 35 -25.12 12.57 15.34
C SER A 35 -25.09 11.73 14.06
N LEU A 36 -24.08 10.86 13.93
CA LEU A 36 -23.89 10.04 12.72
C LEU A 36 -24.91 8.89 12.60
N LYS A 37 -25.78 8.71 13.60
CA LYS A 37 -26.97 7.83 13.53
C LYS A 37 -28.07 8.38 12.61
N SER A 38 -28.10 9.68 12.38
CA SER A 38 -29.13 10.33 11.58
C SER A 38 -28.80 10.19 10.09
N GLU A 39 -29.72 9.62 9.30
CA GLU A 39 -29.60 9.58 7.83
C GLU A 39 -29.84 10.94 7.17
N LYS A 40 -30.29 11.96 7.93
CA LYS A 40 -30.54 13.29 7.38
C LYS A 40 -29.25 14.10 7.37
N ALA A 41 -28.82 14.48 6.16
CA ALA A 41 -27.76 15.46 5.99
C ALA A 41 -28.21 16.81 6.54
N GLU A 42 -27.45 17.36 7.47
CA GLU A 42 -27.69 18.68 8.03
C GLU A 42 -26.61 19.66 7.58
N SER A 43 -27.03 20.86 7.18
CA SER A 43 -26.13 21.94 6.83
C SER A 43 -25.72 22.76 8.06
N VAL A 44 -24.53 23.34 7.97
CA VAL A 44 -23.93 24.28 8.92
C VAL A 44 -23.54 25.53 8.16
N PHE A 45 -23.99 26.69 8.65
CA PHE A 45 -23.53 27.97 8.15
C PHE A 45 -22.16 28.28 8.76
N ILE A 46 -21.17 28.56 7.92
CA ILE A 46 -19.80 28.82 8.33
C ILE A 46 -19.34 30.14 7.69
N GLU A 47 -18.97 31.10 8.55
CA GLU A 47 -18.28 32.31 8.11
C GLU A 47 -16.82 31.97 7.75
N LYS A 48 -16.15 32.87 7.03
CA LYS A 48 -14.76 32.68 6.64
C LYS A 48 -13.83 32.52 7.86
N SER A 49 -13.54 31.27 8.23
CA SER A 49 -12.69 30.90 9.38
C SER A 49 -11.90 29.62 9.14
N ASP A 50 -11.03 29.27 10.07
CA ASP A 50 -10.51 27.92 10.18
C ASP A 50 -11.61 26.97 10.66
N ILE A 51 -11.69 25.81 10.05
CA ILE A 51 -12.68 24.77 10.35
C ILE A 51 -11.95 23.61 10.99
N LYS A 52 -12.45 23.12 12.12
CA LYS A 52 -12.00 21.88 12.74
C LYS A 52 -13.16 20.90 12.86
N ILE A 53 -13.01 19.73 12.24
CA ILE A 53 -13.98 18.64 12.32
C ILE A 53 -13.37 17.55 13.21
N ILE A 54 -14.10 17.15 14.25
CA ILE A 54 -13.68 16.13 15.20
C ILE A 54 -14.75 15.04 15.24
N LEU A 55 -14.35 13.80 15.00
CA LEU A 55 -15.18 12.63 15.20
C LEU A 55 -14.92 12.06 16.59
N LEU A 56 -15.96 12.03 17.42
CA LEU A 56 -15.91 11.52 18.78
C LEU A 56 -16.61 10.18 18.88
N ASP A 57 -16.00 9.24 19.60
CA ASP A 57 -16.68 8.05 20.07
C ASP A 57 -17.53 8.40 21.29
N VAL A 58 -18.86 8.29 21.19
CA VAL A 58 -19.80 8.76 22.24
C VAL A 58 -19.55 8.06 23.59
N PRO A 59 -19.34 6.72 23.66
CA PRO A 59 -19.08 6.03 24.93
C PRO A 59 -17.78 6.46 25.62
N SER A 60 -16.70 6.70 24.87
CA SER A 60 -15.40 7.02 25.45
C SER A 60 -15.12 8.53 25.52
N SER A 61 -15.89 9.36 24.81
CA SER A 61 -15.63 10.79 24.59
C SER A 61 -14.22 11.08 24.04
N LEU A 62 -13.59 10.09 23.40
CA LEU A 62 -12.27 10.23 22.79
C LEU A 62 -12.40 10.55 21.29
N PRO A 63 -11.51 11.41 20.76
CA PRO A 63 -11.44 11.66 19.32
C PRO A 63 -10.93 10.40 18.59
N ILE A 64 -11.72 9.96 17.61
CA ILE A 64 -11.37 8.86 16.70
C ILE A 64 -10.53 9.40 15.55
N ALA A 65 -10.97 10.52 14.98
CA ALA A 65 -10.28 11.19 13.91
C ALA A 65 -10.60 12.68 13.90
N SER A 66 -9.67 13.48 13.40
CA SER A 66 -9.86 14.92 13.26
C SER A 66 -9.24 15.46 11.98
N ILE A 67 -9.70 16.64 11.59
CA ILE A 67 -9.11 17.44 10.52
C ILE A 67 -9.30 18.92 10.84
N SER A 68 -8.26 19.72 10.61
CA SER A 68 -8.33 21.19 10.68
C SER A 68 -7.91 21.78 9.32
N PHE A 69 -8.62 22.80 8.83
CA PHE A 69 -8.29 23.47 7.58
C PHE A 69 -8.91 24.85 7.49
N SER A 70 -8.29 25.76 6.74
CA SER A 70 -8.91 27.04 6.40
C SER A 70 -9.93 26.86 5.29
N ILE A 71 -11.13 27.43 5.39
CA ILE A 71 -12.16 27.31 4.33
C ILE A 71 -11.67 27.85 2.97
N ASP A 72 -10.69 28.75 2.99
CA ASP A 72 -10.08 29.35 1.79
C ASP A 72 -9.35 28.33 0.90
N ILE A 73 -8.98 27.15 1.41
CA ILE A 73 -8.37 26.09 0.58
C ILE A 73 -9.36 25.49 -0.43
N ILE A 74 -10.65 25.80 -0.29
CA ILE A 74 -11.73 25.27 -1.11
C ILE A 74 -12.14 26.31 -2.15
N GLU A 75 -11.48 26.25 -3.32
CA GLU A 75 -11.63 27.27 -4.37
C GLU A 75 -13.00 27.26 -5.07
N LYS A 76 -13.68 26.10 -5.10
CA LYS A 76 -14.89 25.89 -5.91
C LYS A 76 -16.00 25.27 -5.06
N PRO A 77 -17.26 25.68 -5.28
CA PRO A 77 -18.38 25.05 -4.62
C PRO A 77 -18.62 23.64 -5.17
N GLY A 78 -19.24 22.80 -4.35
CA GLY A 78 -19.61 21.42 -4.65
C GLY A 78 -19.03 20.42 -3.66
N PHE A 79 -18.92 19.17 -4.12
CA PHE A 79 -18.51 18.03 -3.30
C PHE A 79 -17.00 17.90 -3.22
N HIS A 80 -16.47 17.80 -2.00
CA HIS A 80 -15.05 17.67 -1.72
C HIS A 80 -14.79 16.49 -0.78
N TRP A 81 -13.88 15.61 -1.19
CA TRP A 81 -13.30 14.63 -0.29
C TRP A 81 -12.17 15.30 0.49
N ILE A 82 -12.17 15.15 1.81
CA ILE A 82 -11.14 15.69 2.71
C ILE A 82 -10.58 14.53 3.55
N PRO A 83 -9.25 14.44 3.73
CA PRO A 83 -8.66 13.41 4.58
C PRO A 83 -9.07 13.61 6.03
N LEU A 84 -9.31 12.51 6.73
CA LEU A 84 -9.41 12.45 8.17
C LEU A 84 -8.13 11.83 8.70
N PHE A 85 -7.67 12.29 9.85
CA PHE A 85 -6.48 11.76 10.47
C PHE A 85 -6.77 11.22 11.86
N LEU A 86 -6.13 10.12 12.22
CA LEU A 86 -6.34 9.44 13.51
C LEU A 86 -5.59 10.12 14.66
N SER A 87 -4.87 11.22 14.38
CA SER A 87 -4.13 11.99 15.36
C SER A 87 -4.88 13.30 15.69
N ASN A 88 -4.51 13.92 16.81
CA ASN A 88 -5.22 15.10 17.33
C ASN A 88 -4.78 16.42 16.67
N GLU A 89 -3.71 16.40 15.85
CA GLU A 89 -3.12 17.59 15.25
C GLU A 89 -2.82 17.37 13.77
N ASP A 90 -3.85 17.42 12.95
CA ASP A 90 -3.68 17.33 11.50
C ASP A 90 -4.39 18.51 10.83
N THR A 91 -3.57 19.50 10.46
CA THR A 91 -3.99 20.69 9.72
C THR A 91 -3.57 20.54 8.26
N ILE A 92 -4.51 20.73 7.33
CA ILE A 92 -4.20 20.76 5.89
C ILE A 92 -4.27 22.20 5.36
N TYR A 93 -3.36 22.50 4.44
CA TYR A 93 -3.23 23.81 3.79
C TYR A 93 -3.63 23.77 2.30
N GLU A 94 -3.87 22.59 1.74
CA GLU A 94 -4.28 22.36 0.36
C GLU A 94 -5.09 21.06 0.28
N ILE A 95 -6.09 21.00 -0.60
CA ILE A 95 -6.87 19.78 -0.84
C ILE A 95 -6.03 18.81 -1.70
N PRO A 96 -5.71 17.60 -1.22
CA PRO A 96 -4.95 16.63 -2.01
C PRO A 96 -5.71 16.20 -3.27
N SER A 97 -5.00 16.03 -4.39
CA SER A 97 -5.60 15.51 -5.63
C SER A 97 -6.12 14.08 -5.50
N GLU A 98 -5.54 13.30 -4.58
CA GLU A 98 -5.97 11.95 -4.23
C GLU A 98 -6.11 11.85 -2.71
N VAL A 99 -7.32 11.53 -2.24
CA VAL A 99 -7.63 11.44 -0.81
C VAL A 99 -7.79 9.96 -0.42
N GLY A 100 -6.84 9.46 0.38
CA GLY A 100 -6.84 8.11 0.95
C GLY A 100 -7.89 7.92 2.04
N LEU A 101 -7.91 6.74 2.66
CA LEU A 101 -8.76 6.46 3.83
C LEU A 101 -7.95 6.71 5.13
N PRO A 102 -8.57 7.24 6.20
CA PRO A 102 -9.98 7.64 6.30
C PRO A 102 -10.25 9.03 5.70
N ARG A 103 -11.51 9.28 5.30
CA ARG A 103 -11.91 10.53 4.63
C ARG A 103 -13.37 10.90 4.85
N ILE A 104 -13.67 12.17 4.70
CA ILE A 104 -14.99 12.77 4.81
C ILE A 104 -15.40 13.43 3.49
N LEU A 105 -16.65 13.27 3.08
CA LEU A 105 -17.27 13.96 1.97
C LEU A 105 -18.09 15.12 2.52
N ILE A 106 -17.70 16.33 2.14
CA ILE A 106 -18.45 17.54 2.45
C ILE A 106 -18.96 18.18 1.16
N ASP A 107 -20.10 18.85 1.26
CA ASP A 107 -20.65 19.68 0.19
C ASP A 107 -20.65 21.13 0.64
N ILE A 108 -20.07 22.00 -0.18
CA ILE A 108 -19.89 23.41 0.11
C ILE A 108 -20.59 24.23 -0.96
N HIS A 109 -21.56 25.03 -0.53
CA HIS A 109 -22.24 25.97 -1.40
C HIS A 109 -22.08 27.40 -0.89
N PRO A 110 -21.90 28.38 -1.79
CA PRO A 110 -21.92 29.78 -1.38
C PRO A 110 -23.28 30.07 -0.76
N HIS A 111 -23.29 30.81 0.34
CA HIS A 111 -24.53 31.28 0.92
C HIS A 111 -25.10 32.39 0.01
N LEU A 112 -25.80 32.00 -1.06
CA LEU A 112 -26.51 32.93 -1.92
C LEU A 112 -27.77 33.39 -1.19
N LEU A 113 -27.70 34.58 -0.59
CA LEU A 113 -28.91 35.36 -0.31
C LEU A 113 -29.52 35.66 -1.68
N THR A 114 -30.53 34.91 -2.10
CA THR A 114 -31.25 35.17 -3.34
C THR A 114 -31.79 36.60 -3.29
N PRO A 115 -31.32 37.54 -4.13
CA PRO A 115 -32.00 38.82 -4.23
C PRO A 115 -33.38 38.54 -4.80
N VAL A 116 -34.42 38.92 -4.05
CA VAL A 116 -35.79 38.96 -4.56
C VAL A 116 -35.78 40.00 -5.69
N VAL A 117 -35.65 39.54 -6.92
CA VAL A 117 -35.80 40.39 -8.11
C VAL A 117 -37.29 40.49 -8.39
N GLU A 118 -37.89 41.63 -8.02
CA GLU A 118 -39.21 42.04 -8.50
C GLU A 118 -39.10 42.28 -10.01
N LEU A 119 -39.53 41.32 -10.81
CA LEU A 119 -39.63 41.46 -12.27
C LEU A 119 -40.77 42.43 -12.59
N THR A 120 -40.42 43.66 -12.94
CA THR A 120 -41.32 44.59 -13.62
C THR A 120 -41.31 44.28 -15.11
N GLU A 121 -42.40 43.71 -15.61
CA GLU A 121 -42.65 43.51 -17.03
C GLU A 121 -42.92 44.87 -17.70
N SER A 122 -42.01 45.32 -18.56
CA SER A 122 -42.29 46.39 -19.52
C SER A 122 -41.97 45.87 -20.93
N SER A 123 -42.97 45.26 -21.55
CA SER A 123 -42.96 44.91 -22.97
C SER A 123 -43.44 46.09 -23.80
N GLU A 124 -42.53 46.67 -24.58
CA GLU A 124 -42.84 47.67 -25.60
C GLU A 124 -43.56 47.02 -26.79
N THR A 125 -44.78 47.47 -27.04
CA THR A 125 -45.54 47.31 -28.29
C THR A 125 -44.92 48.17 -29.40
N CYS A 126 -44.41 47.54 -30.46
CA CYS A 126 -44.14 48.19 -31.74
C CYS A 126 -45.20 47.73 -32.75
N GLY A 127 -46.25 48.55 -32.94
CA GLY A 127 -47.19 48.45 -34.03
C GLY A 127 -46.93 49.59 -35.01
N GLU A 128 -46.46 49.27 -36.21
CA GLU A 128 -46.42 50.23 -37.33
C GLU A 128 -47.63 49.99 -38.24
N GLU A 129 -48.46 51.03 -38.36
CA GLU A 129 -49.59 51.13 -39.28
C GLU A 129 -49.11 51.29 -40.73
N LEU A 130 -49.60 50.43 -41.62
CA LEU A 130 -49.48 50.56 -43.07
C LEU A 130 -50.41 51.67 -43.58
N GLN A 131 -49.85 52.84 -43.91
CA GLN A 131 -50.54 53.85 -44.70
C GLN A 131 -50.42 53.52 -46.21
N PHE A 132 -51.57 53.62 -46.90
CA PHE A 132 -51.76 53.41 -48.33
C PHE A 132 -51.07 54.52 -49.14
N GLU A 133 -50.10 54.18 -49.98
CA GLU A 133 -49.46 55.12 -50.92
C GLU A 133 -50.20 55.24 -52.27
N GLU A 134 -50.09 56.45 -52.82
CA GLU A 134 -50.51 56.92 -54.15
C GLU A 134 -50.04 56.05 -55.33
N PRO A 135 -50.68 56.17 -56.51
CA PRO A 135 -50.24 55.49 -57.73
C PRO A 135 -48.86 56.00 -58.17
N LEU A 136 -47.84 55.19 -57.88
CA LEU A 136 -46.44 55.38 -58.26
C LEU A 136 -46.29 55.59 -59.78
N SER A 137 -45.42 56.55 -60.15
CA SER A 137 -45.11 56.87 -61.54
C SER A 137 -44.38 55.71 -62.23
N GLY A 138 -44.46 55.62 -63.57
CA GLY A 138 -43.86 54.52 -64.33
C GLY A 138 -42.35 54.32 -64.17
N ARG A 139 -41.60 55.31 -63.67
CA ARG A 139 -40.17 55.15 -63.33
C ARG A 139 -39.96 54.45 -61.99
N ASP A 140 -40.86 54.67 -61.03
CA ASP A 140 -40.74 54.10 -59.67
C ASP A 140 -41.07 52.60 -59.67
N LEU A 141 -41.97 52.16 -60.56
CA LEU A 141 -42.26 50.74 -60.79
C LEU A 141 -41.04 49.97 -61.32
N GLN A 142 -40.22 50.60 -62.17
CA GLN A 142 -39.03 49.98 -62.75
C GLN A 142 -37.90 49.84 -61.71
N ILE A 143 -37.77 50.83 -60.82
CA ILE A 143 -36.85 50.77 -59.66
C ILE A 143 -37.29 49.69 -58.68
N ALA A 144 -38.60 49.61 -58.37
CA ALA A 144 -39.16 48.57 -57.52
C ALA A 144 -38.92 47.16 -58.09
N HIS A 145 -39.11 46.97 -59.40
CA HIS A 145 -38.82 45.68 -60.06
C HIS A 145 -37.34 45.31 -59.98
N SER A 146 -36.42 46.27 -60.19
CA SER A 146 -34.97 46.02 -60.05
C SER A 146 -34.60 45.62 -58.63
N LYS A 147 -35.15 46.31 -57.62
CA LYS A 147 -34.93 46.00 -56.21
C LYS A 147 -35.48 44.62 -55.82
N ASN A 148 -36.62 44.23 -56.38
CA ASN A 148 -37.21 42.90 -56.17
C ASN A 148 -36.33 41.78 -56.77
N VAL A 149 -35.76 41.98 -57.95
CA VAL A 149 -34.83 41.01 -58.57
C VAL A 149 -33.55 40.89 -57.75
N GLU A 150 -32.98 42.00 -57.29
CA GLU A 150 -31.80 42.00 -56.42
C GLU A 150 -32.07 41.27 -55.09
N MET A 151 -33.23 41.54 -54.48
CA MET A 151 -33.67 40.84 -53.26
C MET A 151 -33.85 39.34 -53.50
N MET A 152 -34.41 38.94 -54.64
CA MET A 152 -34.58 37.53 -55.00
C MET A 152 -33.23 36.81 -55.17
N ILE A 153 -32.26 37.44 -55.83
CA ILE A 153 -30.89 36.91 -55.93
C ILE A 153 -30.29 36.75 -54.54
N ARG A 154 -30.46 37.75 -53.67
CA ARG A 154 -29.94 37.71 -52.31
C ARG A 154 -30.56 36.60 -51.46
N ILE A 155 -31.86 36.35 -51.62
CA ILE A 155 -32.56 35.24 -50.95
C ILE A 155 -31.95 33.90 -51.40
N ILE A 156 -31.73 33.70 -52.70
CA ILE A 156 -31.13 32.47 -53.23
C ILE A 156 -29.71 32.25 -52.71
N GLU A 157 -28.90 33.31 -52.60
CA GLU A 157 -27.57 33.24 -51.99
C GLU A 157 -27.64 32.79 -50.52
N LEU A 158 -28.51 33.43 -49.73
CA LEU A 158 -28.70 33.10 -48.32
C LEU A 158 -29.21 31.66 -48.12
N GLU A 159 -30.11 31.19 -48.96
CA GLU A 159 -30.59 29.80 -48.93
C GLU A 159 -29.47 28.80 -49.21
N ASN A 160 -28.59 29.10 -50.16
CA ASN A 160 -27.42 28.26 -50.47
C ASN A 160 -26.40 28.27 -49.33
N ASP A 161 -26.14 29.43 -48.71
CA ASP A 161 -25.25 29.55 -47.56
C ASP A 161 -25.78 28.76 -46.36
N LEU A 162 -27.08 28.89 -46.06
CA LEU A 162 -27.74 28.10 -45.01
C LEU A 162 -27.65 26.59 -45.28
N LYS A 163 -27.86 26.17 -46.52
CA LYS A 163 -27.74 24.77 -46.92
C LYS A 163 -26.31 24.24 -46.76
N ASN A 164 -25.31 25.05 -47.11
CA ASN A 164 -23.89 24.71 -46.93
C ASN A 164 -23.51 24.66 -45.45
N GLN A 165 -23.98 25.61 -44.64
CA GLN A 165 -23.78 25.63 -43.20
C GLN A 165 -24.38 24.39 -42.54
N LYS A 166 -25.63 24.04 -42.86
CA LYS A 166 -26.29 22.82 -42.39
C LYS A 166 -25.50 21.55 -42.73
N LYS A 167 -25.00 21.45 -43.96
CA LYS A 167 -24.18 20.30 -44.40
C LYS A 167 -22.85 20.22 -43.64
N ASN A 168 -22.26 21.36 -43.29
CA ASN A 168 -21.01 21.42 -42.53
C ASN A 168 -21.25 21.03 -41.07
N THR A 169 -22.30 21.54 -40.43
CA THR A 169 -22.65 21.16 -39.05
C THR A 169 -23.02 19.69 -38.94
N GLU A 170 -23.73 19.11 -39.91
CA GLU A 170 -24.01 17.66 -39.96
C GLU A 170 -22.73 16.81 -40.01
N LYS A 171 -21.71 17.25 -40.75
CA LYS A 171 -20.40 16.57 -40.80
C LYS A 171 -19.65 16.68 -39.47
N GLU A 172 -19.67 17.84 -38.83
CA GLU A 172 -19.06 18.06 -37.53
C GLU A 172 -19.72 17.19 -36.45
N ILE A 173 -21.05 17.16 -36.43
CA ILE A 173 -21.82 16.26 -35.54
C ILE A 173 -21.43 14.80 -35.80
N SER A 174 -21.38 14.36 -37.05
CA SER A 174 -20.98 13.00 -37.39
C SER A 174 -19.57 12.66 -36.91
N LYS A 175 -18.62 13.59 -37.03
CA LYS A 175 -17.24 13.42 -36.52
C LYS A 175 -17.23 13.27 -35.00
N ILE A 176 -17.91 14.17 -34.29
CA ILE A 176 -18.02 14.15 -32.82
C ILE A 176 -18.66 12.84 -32.34
N VAL A 177 -19.75 12.39 -32.97
CA VAL A 177 -20.43 11.12 -32.64
C VAL A 177 -19.48 9.93 -32.79
N ASN A 178 -18.68 9.89 -33.87
CA ASN A 178 -17.71 8.82 -34.08
C ASN A 178 -16.57 8.83 -33.04
N GLU A 179 -16.09 10.01 -32.65
CA GLU A 179 -15.08 10.18 -31.59
C GLU A 179 -15.60 9.70 -30.23
N TYR A 180 -16.84 10.08 -29.86
CA TYR A 180 -17.48 9.58 -28.64
C TYR A 180 -17.70 8.07 -28.68
N LYS A 181 -18.16 7.52 -29.81
CA LYS A 181 -18.34 6.07 -29.98
C LYS A 181 -17.02 5.31 -29.80
N SER A 182 -15.92 5.80 -30.36
CA SER A 182 -14.58 5.22 -30.17
C SER A 182 -14.15 5.29 -28.70
N THR A 183 -14.40 6.41 -28.04
CA THR A 183 -14.06 6.62 -26.63
C THR A 183 -14.85 5.68 -25.71
N ILE A 184 -16.15 5.52 -25.95
CA ILE A 184 -17.02 4.58 -25.21
C ILE A 184 -16.49 3.16 -25.37
N ASN A 185 -16.21 2.70 -26.60
CA ASN A 185 -15.69 1.35 -26.83
C ASN A 185 -14.36 1.11 -26.10
N ARG A 186 -13.46 2.09 -26.09
CA ARG A 186 -12.20 2.01 -25.36
C ARG A 186 -12.42 1.89 -23.85
N MET A 187 -13.35 2.69 -23.29
CA MET A 187 -13.68 2.63 -21.86
C MET A 187 -14.32 1.30 -21.49
N THR A 188 -15.23 0.77 -22.31
CA THR A 188 -15.85 -0.55 -22.10
C THR A 188 -14.81 -1.66 -22.03
N LEU A 189 -13.83 -1.67 -22.95
CA LEU A 189 -12.74 -2.65 -22.93
C LEU A 189 -11.87 -2.55 -21.66
N GLU A 190 -11.58 -1.34 -21.18
CA GLU A 190 -10.81 -1.17 -19.94
C GLU A 190 -11.61 -1.62 -18.71
N ILE A 191 -12.93 -1.38 -18.67
CA ILE A 191 -13.81 -1.89 -17.61
C ILE A 191 -13.80 -3.42 -17.58
N GLU A 192 -13.92 -4.09 -18.73
CA GLU A 192 -13.86 -5.56 -18.79
C GLU A 192 -12.52 -6.11 -18.32
N LYS A 193 -11.42 -5.46 -18.71
CA LYS A 193 -10.07 -5.79 -18.27
C LYS A 193 -9.91 -5.62 -16.75
N GLN A 194 -10.38 -4.51 -16.19
CA GLN A 194 -10.37 -4.27 -14.74
C GLN A 194 -11.21 -5.31 -13.99
N LYS A 195 -12.39 -5.67 -14.51
CA LYS A 195 -13.24 -6.72 -13.95
C LYS A 195 -12.55 -8.09 -13.94
N SER A 196 -11.83 -8.43 -15.00
CA SER A 196 -11.02 -9.66 -15.08
C SER A 196 -9.90 -9.68 -14.03
N ILE A 197 -9.20 -8.55 -13.86
CA ILE A 197 -8.15 -8.38 -12.83
C ILE A 197 -8.74 -8.52 -11.42
N ALA A 198 -9.87 -7.84 -11.14
CA ALA A 198 -10.55 -7.92 -9.85
C ALA A 198 -10.97 -9.36 -9.51
N ASN A 199 -11.53 -10.10 -10.47
CA ASN A 199 -11.88 -11.50 -10.30
C ASN A 199 -10.66 -12.39 -10.02
N LYS A 200 -9.52 -12.12 -10.66
CA LYS A 200 -8.27 -12.84 -10.38
C LYS A 200 -7.78 -12.57 -8.94
N HIS A 201 -7.81 -11.31 -8.50
CA HIS A 201 -7.45 -10.96 -7.13
C HIS A 201 -8.39 -11.59 -6.09
N LEU A 202 -9.69 -11.65 -6.37
CA LEU A 202 -10.66 -12.30 -5.50
C LEU A 202 -10.35 -13.80 -5.30
N ARG A 203 -9.99 -14.51 -6.38
CA ARG A 203 -9.59 -15.92 -6.32
C ARG A 203 -8.32 -16.12 -5.49
N MET A 204 -7.28 -15.32 -5.76
CA MET A 204 -6.03 -15.38 -4.99
C MET A 204 -6.25 -15.08 -3.51
N SER A 205 -7.09 -14.10 -3.18
CA SER A 205 -7.45 -13.77 -1.80
C SER A 205 -8.13 -14.95 -1.11
N SER A 206 -9.07 -15.61 -1.78
CA SER A 206 -9.73 -16.81 -1.26
C SER A 206 -8.75 -17.97 -0.99
N GLU A 207 -7.75 -18.16 -1.86
CA GLU A 207 -6.70 -19.18 -1.68
C GLU A 207 -5.83 -18.87 -0.45
N VAL A 208 -5.40 -17.62 -0.28
CA VAL A 208 -4.60 -17.17 0.87
C VAL A 208 -5.38 -17.32 2.18
N VAL A 209 -6.68 -17.02 2.19
CA VAL A 209 -7.53 -17.22 3.38
C VAL A 209 -7.57 -18.69 3.79
N LYS A 210 -7.73 -19.61 2.83
CA LYS A 210 -7.73 -21.06 3.10
C LYS A 210 -6.37 -21.54 3.63
N GLU A 211 -5.27 -21.04 3.07
CA GLU A 211 -3.92 -21.37 3.54
C GLU A 211 -3.68 -20.86 4.98
N ASN A 212 -4.12 -19.65 5.28
CA ASN A 212 -4.05 -19.09 6.63
C ASN A 212 -4.85 -19.89 7.66
N GLU A 213 -6.06 -20.34 7.31
CA GLU A 213 -6.85 -21.22 8.18
C GLU A 213 -6.16 -22.56 8.42
N PHE A 214 -5.56 -23.15 7.39
CA PHE A 214 -4.79 -24.38 7.50
C PHE A 214 -3.57 -24.20 8.41
N LEU A 215 -2.78 -23.13 8.22
CA LEU A 215 -1.62 -22.83 9.05
C LEU A 215 -2.00 -22.54 10.51
N LYS A 216 -3.13 -21.85 10.74
CA LYS A 216 -3.66 -21.61 12.08
C LYS A 216 -3.99 -22.91 12.81
N LYS A 217 -4.63 -23.87 12.12
CA LYS A 217 -4.91 -25.21 12.68
C LYS A 217 -3.62 -25.98 13.00
N LYS A 218 -2.63 -25.94 12.09
CA LYS A 218 -1.33 -26.60 12.32
C LYS A 218 -0.58 -25.99 13.51
N LEU A 219 -0.64 -24.66 13.67
CA LEU A 219 -0.03 -23.96 14.79
C LEU A 219 -0.68 -24.35 16.12
N GLU A 220 -2.00 -24.53 16.13
CA GLU A 220 -2.73 -24.96 17.32
C GLU A 220 -2.35 -26.40 17.74
N ILE A 221 -2.23 -27.32 16.78
CA ILE A 221 -1.74 -28.69 17.04
C ILE A 221 -0.34 -28.64 17.68
N ASN A 222 0.57 -27.87 17.10
CA ASN A 222 1.93 -27.73 17.64
C ASN A 222 1.96 -27.11 19.05
N ARG A 223 1.01 -26.21 19.37
CA ARG A 223 0.88 -25.65 20.73
C ARG A 223 0.45 -26.72 21.73
N CYS A 224 -0.54 -27.54 21.38
CA CYS A 224 -0.97 -28.65 22.22
C CYS A 224 0.18 -29.65 22.44
N GLU A 225 0.93 -30.01 21.40
CA GLU A 225 2.10 -30.89 21.52
C GLU A 225 3.18 -30.30 22.43
N LYS A 226 3.43 -28.98 22.34
CA LYS A 226 4.37 -28.29 23.22
C LYS A 226 3.93 -28.37 24.69
N ILE A 227 2.64 -28.21 24.97
CA ILE A 227 2.10 -28.31 26.33
C ILE A 227 2.27 -29.74 26.86
N ASP A 228 1.91 -30.78 26.07
CA ASP A 228 2.10 -32.18 26.48
C ASP A 228 3.58 -32.51 26.78
N LEU A 229 4.49 -32.05 25.92
CA LEU A 229 5.94 -32.24 26.14
C LEU A 229 6.43 -31.51 27.39
N GLN A 230 5.92 -30.31 27.67
CA GLN A 230 6.26 -29.56 28.89
C GLN A 230 5.78 -30.30 30.13
N GLU A 231 4.52 -30.77 30.15
CA GLU A 231 3.99 -31.56 31.27
C GLU A 231 4.77 -32.87 31.49
N ARG A 232 5.21 -33.53 30.41
CA ARG A 232 6.08 -34.71 30.50
C ARG A 232 7.43 -34.37 31.10
N LEU A 233 8.05 -33.27 30.70
CA LEU A 233 9.31 -32.80 31.24
C LEU A 233 9.19 -32.51 32.74
N ASP A 234 8.13 -31.81 33.15
CA ASP A 234 7.88 -31.48 34.56
C ASP A 234 7.71 -32.74 35.41
N ARG A 235 7.04 -33.78 34.88
CA ARG A 235 6.96 -35.10 35.54
C ARG A 235 8.34 -35.73 35.73
N TYR A 236 9.21 -35.68 34.74
CA TYR A 236 10.58 -36.23 34.87
C TYR A 236 11.41 -35.43 35.86
N VAL A 237 11.34 -34.09 35.83
CA VAL A 237 12.05 -33.23 36.79
C VAL A 237 11.65 -33.57 38.22
N LYS A 238 10.35 -33.74 38.48
CA LYS A 238 9.84 -34.15 39.79
C LYS A 238 10.37 -35.53 40.21
N LEU A 239 10.34 -36.52 39.30
CA LEU A 239 10.87 -37.86 39.58
C LEU A 239 12.37 -37.82 39.92
N TYR A 240 13.16 -37.01 39.21
CA TYR A 240 14.58 -36.84 39.52
C TYR A 240 14.80 -36.23 40.90
N GLN A 241 14.02 -35.21 41.26
CA GLN A 241 14.09 -34.61 42.60
C GLN A 241 13.79 -35.66 43.69
N GLU A 242 12.74 -36.47 43.52
CA GLU A 242 12.38 -37.54 44.46
C GLU A 242 13.51 -38.60 44.59
N ILE A 243 14.17 -38.95 43.48
CA ILE A 243 15.34 -39.86 43.50
C ILE A 243 16.49 -39.23 44.26
N THR A 244 16.83 -37.97 43.98
CA THR A 244 17.92 -37.26 44.65
C THR A 244 17.68 -37.09 46.15
N GLU A 245 16.44 -36.79 46.56
CA GLU A 245 16.06 -36.73 47.98
C GLU A 245 16.24 -38.09 48.66
N ARG A 246 15.85 -39.17 47.98
CA ARG A 246 16.02 -40.54 48.49
C ARG A 246 17.49 -40.94 48.60
N GLU A 247 18.31 -40.61 47.61
CA GLU A 247 19.76 -40.85 47.62
C GLU A 247 20.44 -40.09 48.77
N ASN A 248 20.10 -38.82 48.96
CA ASN A 248 20.60 -38.01 50.07
C ASN A 248 20.20 -38.59 51.42
N SER A 249 18.96 -39.07 51.56
CA SER A 249 18.50 -39.74 52.79
C SER A 249 19.27 -41.03 53.07
N LEU A 250 19.56 -41.84 52.04
CA LEU A 250 20.36 -43.06 52.18
C LEU A 250 21.80 -42.76 52.59
N LEU A 251 22.40 -41.70 52.02
CA LEU A 251 23.74 -41.27 52.38
C LEU A 251 23.84 -40.89 53.86
N LEU A 252 22.87 -40.14 54.38
CA LEU A 252 22.81 -39.78 55.81
C LEU A 252 22.71 -41.02 56.72
N ILE A 253 21.93 -42.03 56.33
CA ILE A 253 21.82 -43.30 57.08
C ILE A 253 23.16 -44.04 57.09
N LEU A 254 23.88 -44.08 55.96
CA LEU A 254 25.19 -44.71 55.87
C LEU A 254 26.22 -44.00 56.76
N GLU A 255 26.26 -42.66 56.73
CA GLU A 255 27.14 -41.87 57.59
C GLU A 255 26.87 -42.08 59.08
N GLU A 256 25.61 -42.27 59.48
CA GLU A 256 25.24 -42.61 60.86
C GLU A 256 25.72 -44.01 61.26
N LYS A 257 25.57 -45.00 60.37
CA LYS A 257 26.05 -46.36 60.61
C LYS A 257 27.57 -46.44 60.72
N ASP A 258 28.30 -45.68 59.92
CA ASP A 258 29.76 -45.58 60.02
C ASP A 258 30.18 -45.01 61.38
N LYS A 259 29.47 -44.00 61.90
CA LYS A 259 29.72 -43.45 63.25
C LYS A 259 29.47 -44.50 64.33
N ASP A 260 28.41 -45.31 64.21
CA ASP A 260 28.13 -46.39 65.16
C ASP A 260 29.21 -47.46 65.14
N ILE A 261 29.65 -47.91 63.95
CA ILE A 261 30.76 -48.85 63.79
C ILE A 261 32.02 -48.31 64.47
N MET A 262 32.35 -47.03 64.25
CA MET A 262 33.50 -46.39 64.89
C MET A 262 33.37 -46.29 66.42
N ARG A 263 32.16 -46.16 66.96
CA ARG A 263 31.90 -46.22 68.41
C ARG A 263 32.11 -47.63 68.97
N TYR A 264 31.68 -48.67 68.24
CA TYR A 264 31.94 -50.06 68.62
C TYR A 264 33.43 -50.37 68.71
N TYR A 265 34.21 -50.02 67.67
CA TYR A 265 35.67 -50.22 67.66
C TYR A 265 36.41 -49.50 68.79
N ARG A 266 35.88 -48.36 69.30
CA ARG A 266 36.48 -47.65 70.43
C ARG A 266 36.13 -48.25 71.80
N ARG A 267 35.04 -49.01 71.92
CA ARG A 267 34.57 -49.58 73.19
C ARG A 267 35.25 -50.89 73.56
N ASP A 268 35.66 -51.68 72.57
CA ASP A 268 36.48 -52.85 72.84
C ASP A 268 37.92 -52.39 73.14
N LYS A 269 38.33 -52.52 74.41
CA LYS A 269 39.75 -52.55 74.78
C LYS A 269 40.47 -53.54 73.87
N PRO A 270 41.75 -53.31 73.51
CA PRO A 270 42.47 -54.22 72.63
C PRO A 270 42.34 -55.64 73.19
N PHE A 271 41.58 -56.48 72.48
CA PHE A 271 41.69 -57.91 72.67
C PHE A 271 43.18 -58.20 72.50
N LYS A 272 43.81 -58.73 73.56
CA LYS A 272 45.10 -59.41 73.41
C LYS A 272 44.80 -60.63 72.53
N THR A 273 44.87 -60.45 71.23
CA THR A 273 44.73 -61.52 70.27
C THR A 273 45.96 -62.41 70.45
N GLN A 274 45.75 -63.58 71.07
CA GLN A 274 46.63 -64.72 70.86
C GLN A 274 46.72 -64.94 69.36
N GLN A 275 47.95 -65.12 68.88
CA GLN A 275 48.26 -65.48 67.50
C GLN A 275 47.37 -66.63 67.06
N GLN A 276 46.37 -66.34 66.23
CA GLN A 276 45.71 -67.34 65.41
C GLN A 276 46.01 -67.01 63.96
N GLU A 277 46.57 -68.05 63.35
CA GLU A 277 46.97 -68.28 61.97
C GLU A 277 46.50 -67.25 60.95
N HIS A 278 47.50 -66.75 60.21
CA HIS A 278 47.34 -66.03 58.95
C HIS A 278 46.46 -66.82 57.98
N ILE A 279 45.16 -66.53 57.97
CA ILE A 279 44.33 -66.82 56.81
C ILE A 279 44.73 -65.78 55.75
N ASN A 280 45.45 -66.27 54.76
CA ASN A 280 45.91 -65.53 53.59
C ASN A 280 44.69 -65.19 52.71
N LEU A 281 43.91 -64.18 53.13
CA LEU A 281 42.90 -63.58 52.29
C LEU A 281 43.64 -62.73 51.25
N SER A 282 43.85 -63.32 50.07
CA SER A 282 44.29 -62.59 48.89
C SER A 282 43.47 -61.30 48.75
N PRO A 283 44.10 -60.15 48.45
CA PRO A 283 43.38 -58.88 48.31
C PRO A 283 42.35 -59.01 47.20
N ILE A 284 41.10 -59.29 47.57
CA ILE A 284 39.96 -59.24 46.66
C ILE A 284 39.90 -57.79 46.20
N LYS A 285 39.96 -57.62 44.88
CA LYS A 285 40.13 -56.37 44.11
C LYS A 285 38.99 -55.35 44.33
N TYR A 286 38.78 -54.89 45.56
CA TYR A 286 37.77 -53.89 45.88
C TYR A 286 38.10 -52.51 45.30
N ASN A 287 39.39 -52.21 45.09
CA ASN A 287 39.82 -50.93 44.53
C ASN A 287 39.51 -50.76 43.03
N GLN A 288 39.34 -51.84 42.25
CA GLN A 288 39.04 -51.72 40.81
C GLN A 288 37.56 -51.44 40.51
N ALA A 289 36.64 -51.75 41.41
CA ALA A 289 35.23 -51.44 41.25
C ALA A 289 34.92 -49.98 41.62
N TYR A 290 35.57 -49.46 42.67
CA TYR A 290 35.40 -48.07 43.10
C TYR A 290 35.96 -47.05 42.09
N GLU A 291 37.10 -47.35 41.45
CA GLU A 291 37.65 -46.48 40.39
C GLU A 291 36.79 -46.49 39.11
N LYS A 292 36.16 -47.61 38.77
CA LYS A 292 35.26 -47.68 37.59
C LYS A 292 33.95 -46.93 37.79
N VAL A 293 33.38 -46.95 38.99
CA VAL A 293 32.15 -46.20 39.28
C VAL A 293 32.42 -44.69 39.33
N ASN A 294 33.54 -44.26 39.94
CA ASN A 294 33.91 -42.84 39.98
C ASN A 294 34.35 -42.27 38.62
N GLN A 295 34.98 -43.06 37.74
CA GLN A 295 35.25 -42.60 36.37
C GLN A 295 33.96 -42.43 35.55
N SER A 296 32.93 -43.26 35.79
CA SER A 296 31.65 -43.14 35.09
C SER A 296 30.79 -41.97 35.59
N SER A 297 30.77 -41.69 36.89
CA SER A 297 30.02 -40.56 37.46
C SER A 297 30.66 -39.20 37.15
N PHE A 298 31.99 -39.13 37.09
CA PHE A 298 32.71 -37.92 36.68
C PHE A 298 32.51 -37.61 35.19
N SER A 299 32.41 -38.64 34.34
CA SER A 299 32.13 -38.47 32.91
C SER A 299 30.70 -37.97 32.60
N PHE A 300 29.73 -38.20 33.50
CA PHE A 300 28.34 -37.77 33.30
C PHE A 300 28.12 -36.32 33.75
N SER A 301 28.76 -35.90 34.85
CA SER A 301 28.73 -34.50 35.30
C SER A 301 29.54 -33.57 34.37
N GLU A 302 30.66 -34.04 33.80
CA GLU A 302 31.37 -33.32 32.73
C GLU A 302 30.52 -33.19 31.46
N ASN A 303 29.71 -34.19 31.10
CA ASN A 303 28.82 -34.10 29.93
C ASN A 303 27.68 -33.07 30.13
N ILE A 304 27.11 -32.96 31.34
CA ILE A 304 26.08 -31.95 31.63
C ILE A 304 26.68 -30.53 31.69
N GLN A 305 27.89 -30.37 32.25
CA GLN A 305 28.60 -29.09 32.21
C GLN A 305 29.11 -28.71 30.80
N ASN A 306 29.43 -29.68 29.94
CA ASN A 306 29.82 -29.44 28.56
C ASN A 306 28.62 -29.10 27.65
N ILE A 307 27.41 -29.59 27.95
CA ILE A 307 26.18 -29.14 27.27
C ILE A 307 25.83 -27.69 27.65
N SER A 308 26.15 -27.28 28.89
CA SER A 308 26.00 -25.88 29.36
C SER A 308 27.10 -24.93 28.87
N LYS A 309 28.19 -25.44 28.30
CA LYS A 309 29.29 -24.66 27.68
C LYS A 309 29.32 -24.82 26.16
N ASN A 310 28.14 -24.81 25.54
CA ASN A 310 28.00 -24.81 24.08
C ASN A 310 28.37 -23.43 23.49
N GLU A 311 29.59 -22.96 23.77
CA GLU A 311 30.22 -21.80 23.10
C GLU A 311 30.19 -21.97 21.58
N ASP A 312 30.17 -23.20 21.07
CA ASP A 312 30.06 -23.49 19.64
C ASP A 312 28.66 -23.25 19.07
N LEU A 313 27.60 -23.31 19.89
CA LEU A 313 26.25 -22.95 19.47
C LEU A 313 26.08 -21.43 19.49
N GLU A 314 26.60 -20.73 20.51
CA GLU A 314 26.66 -19.27 20.54
C GLU A 314 27.62 -18.69 19.48
N LYS A 315 28.76 -19.33 19.18
CA LYS A 315 29.64 -19.00 18.04
C LYS A 315 29.05 -19.38 16.68
N ARG A 316 28.08 -20.30 16.62
CA ARG A 316 27.30 -20.58 15.39
C ARG A 316 26.14 -19.61 15.23
N MET A 317 25.52 -19.17 16.32
CA MET A 317 24.44 -18.19 16.36
C MET A 317 24.96 -16.76 16.10
N SER A 318 26.14 -16.40 16.62
CA SER A 318 26.81 -15.12 16.35
C SER A 318 27.43 -14.99 14.95
N ARG A 319 27.44 -16.07 14.14
CA ARG A 319 27.76 -16.01 12.70
C ARG A 319 26.57 -15.54 11.85
N PHE A 320 25.36 -15.53 12.39
CA PHE A 320 24.23 -14.91 11.71
C PHE A 320 24.30 -13.40 11.95
N LYS A 321 25.03 -12.73 11.05
CA LYS A 321 25.00 -11.26 10.96
C LYS A 321 23.55 -10.79 10.93
N THR A 322 23.25 -9.73 11.69
CA THR A 322 21.88 -9.21 11.73
C THR A 322 21.47 -8.75 10.34
N PHE A 323 20.17 -8.73 10.10
CA PHE A 323 19.61 -8.24 8.85
C PHE A 323 20.12 -6.82 8.53
N GLU A 324 20.29 -5.95 9.54
CA GLU A 324 20.82 -4.60 9.32
C GLU A 324 22.24 -4.61 8.74
N GLU A 325 23.11 -5.51 9.17
CA GLU A 325 24.47 -5.61 8.63
C GLU A 325 24.48 -5.99 7.14
N ILE A 326 23.57 -6.90 6.75
CA ILE A 326 23.41 -7.31 5.36
C ILE A 326 22.90 -6.14 4.52
N ASP A 327 21.90 -5.42 5.02
CA ASP A 327 21.31 -4.29 4.31
C ASP A 327 22.29 -3.11 4.16
N MET A 328 23.05 -2.79 5.21
CA MET A 328 24.11 -1.79 5.14
C MET A 328 25.15 -2.12 4.08
N LYS A 329 25.57 -3.40 3.99
CA LYS A 329 26.55 -3.82 2.98
C LYS A 329 25.99 -3.81 1.57
N VAL A 330 24.76 -4.29 1.38
CA VAL A 330 24.07 -4.24 0.09
C VAL A 330 23.95 -2.78 -0.39
N LYS A 331 23.53 -1.87 0.50
CA LYS A 331 23.44 -0.43 0.19
C LYS A 331 24.81 0.17 -0.13
N SER A 332 25.87 -0.22 0.59
CA SER A 332 27.24 0.23 0.31
C SER A 332 27.72 -0.20 -1.08
N VAL A 333 27.49 -1.44 -1.48
CA VAL A 333 27.82 -1.94 -2.83
C VAL A 333 26.96 -1.27 -3.91
N LEU A 334 25.66 -1.05 -3.66
CA LEU A 334 24.82 -0.31 -4.62
C LEU A 334 25.27 1.15 -4.78
N LYS A 335 25.72 1.78 -3.69
CA LYS A 335 26.26 3.14 -3.70
C LYS A 335 27.56 3.21 -4.50
N SER A 336 28.49 2.27 -4.33
CA SER A 336 29.73 2.22 -5.14
C SER A 336 29.44 2.05 -6.63
N LEU A 337 28.38 1.30 -6.96
CA LEU A 337 27.90 1.11 -8.34
C LEU A 337 27.00 2.26 -8.87
N LYS A 338 26.69 3.28 -8.06
CA LYS A 338 25.73 4.38 -8.38
C LYS A 338 24.29 3.91 -8.65
N LEU A 339 23.92 2.75 -8.12
CA LEU A 339 22.62 2.07 -8.26
C LEU A 339 21.78 2.15 -6.97
N GLU A 340 21.86 3.25 -6.23
CA GLU A 340 21.09 3.46 -4.99
C GLU A 340 19.58 3.29 -5.22
N GLY A 341 18.94 2.39 -4.49
CA GLY A 341 17.50 2.09 -4.65
C GLY A 341 17.16 1.18 -5.84
N PHE A 342 18.15 0.61 -6.53
CA PHE A 342 17.93 -0.42 -7.56
C PHE A 342 17.51 -1.77 -6.97
N ALA A 343 17.93 -2.06 -5.74
CA ALA A 343 17.45 -3.20 -4.98
C ALA A 343 16.78 -2.75 -3.70
N TYR A 344 15.74 -3.48 -3.30
CA TYR A 344 15.05 -3.28 -2.03
C TYR A 344 14.81 -4.61 -1.33
N PHE A 345 14.77 -4.53 0.00
CA PHE A 345 14.52 -5.66 0.85
C PHE A 345 13.05 -6.09 0.77
N SER A 346 12.80 -7.39 0.67
CA SER A 346 11.44 -7.96 0.64
C SER A 346 11.05 -8.62 1.95
N ASN A 347 11.80 -9.64 2.39
CA ASN A 347 11.61 -10.35 3.66
C ASN A 347 12.82 -11.24 3.99
N GLU A 348 13.14 -11.44 5.27
CA GLU A 348 14.25 -12.23 5.83
C GLU A 348 15.63 -11.90 5.24
N MET A 349 15.98 -12.57 4.14
CA MET A 349 17.24 -12.48 3.39
C MET A 349 17.01 -12.31 1.88
N ILE A 350 15.77 -12.04 1.47
CA ILE A 350 15.35 -11.93 0.08
C ILE A 350 15.36 -10.47 -0.35
N TYR A 351 16.17 -10.19 -1.37
CA TYR A 351 16.19 -8.90 -2.06
C TYR A 351 15.50 -9.00 -3.41
N ILE A 352 14.81 -7.94 -3.80
CA ILE A 352 14.35 -7.73 -5.17
C ILE A 352 15.38 -6.84 -5.85
N ILE A 353 16.12 -7.41 -6.80
CA ILE A 353 17.14 -6.72 -7.60
C ILE A 353 16.62 -6.63 -9.04
N GLY A 354 16.26 -5.43 -9.48
CA GLY A 354 15.53 -5.26 -10.74
C GLY A 354 14.19 -5.98 -10.70
N THR A 355 14.03 -7.04 -11.49
CA THR A 355 12.82 -7.88 -11.52
C THR A 355 12.97 -9.22 -10.81
N LYS A 356 14.16 -9.52 -10.26
CA LYS A 356 14.51 -10.85 -9.73
C LYS A 356 14.49 -10.85 -8.21
N ARG A 357 13.85 -11.87 -7.63
CA ARG A 357 13.90 -12.18 -6.20
C ARG A 357 15.07 -13.11 -5.94
N VAL A 358 16.00 -12.70 -5.07
CA VAL A 358 17.20 -13.48 -4.79
C VAL A 358 17.52 -13.50 -3.30
N ASN A 359 18.08 -14.61 -2.84
CA ASN A 359 18.59 -14.74 -1.48
C ASN A 359 20.00 -14.16 -1.40
N VAL A 360 20.21 -13.22 -0.49
CA VAL A 360 21.47 -12.56 -0.24
C VAL A 360 22.08 -13.08 1.06
N ILE A 361 23.38 -13.38 1.02
CA ILE A 361 24.13 -13.83 2.19
C ILE A 361 25.47 -13.09 2.27
N ILE A 362 25.99 -12.88 3.48
CA ILE A 362 27.38 -12.43 3.66
C ILE A 362 28.28 -13.65 3.88
N LYS A 363 29.37 -13.73 3.13
CA LYS A 363 30.44 -14.72 3.34
C LYS A 363 31.78 -14.00 3.28
N SER A 364 32.63 -14.21 4.28
CA SER A 364 33.96 -13.58 4.36
C SER A 364 33.90 -12.07 4.11
N ASP A 365 32.96 -11.42 4.80
CA ASP A 365 32.73 -9.98 4.74
C ASP A 365 32.27 -9.39 3.39
N SER A 366 31.98 -10.24 2.39
CA SER A 366 31.48 -9.84 1.08
C SER A 366 30.07 -10.36 0.82
N VAL A 367 29.27 -9.56 0.10
CA VAL A 367 27.88 -9.86 -0.21
C VAL A 367 27.81 -10.81 -1.40
N HIS A 368 27.08 -11.91 -1.22
CA HIS A 368 26.87 -12.94 -2.23
C HIS A 368 25.38 -13.16 -2.47
N VAL A 369 25.04 -13.57 -3.68
CA VAL A 369 23.68 -13.91 -4.12
C VAL A 369 23.62 -15.39 -4.43
N ARG A 370 22.64 -16.09 -3.87
CA ARG A 370 22.36 -17.49 -4.17
C ARG A 370 21.46 -17.60 -5.40
N VAL A 371 22.00 -18.22 -6.46
CA VAL A 371 21.29 -18.50 -7.71
C VAL A 371 21.29 -20.01 -7.92
N GLY A 372 20.19 -20.67 -7.55
CA GLY A 372 20.13 -22.13 -7.47
C GLY A 372 21.11 -22.67 -6.43
N SER A 373 22.01 -23.57 -6.85
CA SER A 373 23.08 -24.14 -6.02
C SER A 373 24.35 -23.30 -5.98
N ILE A 374 24.47 -22.26 -6.80
CA ILE A 374 25.70 -21.48 -6.97
C ILE A 374 25.60 -20.18 -6.17
N LEU A 375 26.70 -19.83 -5.49
CA LEU A 375 26.88 -18.52 -4.87
C LEU A 375 27.73 -17.64 -5.79
N LYS A 376 27.18 -16.50 -6.21
CA LYS A 376 27.88 -15.48 -6.98
C LYS A 376 28.11 -14.24 -6.13
N SER A 377 29.17 -13.47 -6.39
CA SER A 377 29.31 -12.16 -5.75
C SER A 377 28.17 -11.24 -6.20
N PHE A 378 27.74 -10.34 -5.32
CA PHE A 378 26.62 -9.43 -5.59
C PHE A 378 26.86 -8.56 -6.84
N GLU A 379 28.08 -8.05 -7.00
CA GLU A 379 28.49 -7.26 -8.17
C GLU A 379 28.48 -8.09 -9.46
N SER A 380 28.97 -9.33 -9.42
CA SER A 380 28.94 -10.24 -10.57
C SER A 380 27.52 -10.60 -10.96
N PHE A 381 26.63 -10.78 -9.97
CA PHE A 381 25.22 -11.04 -10.23
C PHE A 381 24.55 -9.84 -10.91
N ILE A 382 24.73 -8.62 -10.39
CA ILE A 382 24.16 -7.39 -10.95
C ILE A 382 24.62 -7.19 -12.40
N SER A 383 25.93 -7.27 -12.64
CA SER A 383 26.51 -7.06 -13.99
C SER A 383 26.07 -8.11 -15.01
N GLN A 384 26.02 -9.39 -14.62
CA GLN A 384 25.67 -10.48 -15.56
C GLN A 384 24.17 -10.67 -15.74
N SER A 385 23.40 -10.54 -14.65
CA SER A 385 22.01 -10.99 -14.62
C SER A 385 21.00 -9.85 -14.71
N CYS A 386 21.42 -8.60 -14.55
CA CYS A 386 20.54 -7.44 -14.49
C CYS A 386 20.95 -6.31 -15.45
N ALA A 387 21.76 -6.60 -16.48
CA ALA A 387 22.31 -5.58 -17.38
C ALA A 387 21.22 -4.71 -18.04
N GLN A 388 20.14 -5.34 -18.54
CA GLN A 388 19.03 -4.62 -19.19
C GLN A 388 18.25 -3.76 -18.19
N GLU A 389 18.02 -4.27 -16.99
CA GLU A 389 17.32 -3.55 -15.93
C GLU A 389 18.13 -2.36 -15.41
N ILE A 390 19.46 -2.49 -15.35
CA ILE A 390 20.37 -1.39 -14.99
C ILE A 390 20.28 -0.27 -16.01
N GLU A 391 20.33 -0.56 -17.31
CA GLU A 391 20.18 0.44 -18.37
C GLU A 391 18.82 1.16 -18.28
N ALA A 392 17.75 0.39 -18.10
CA ALA A 392 16.41 0.95 -17.93
C ALA A 392 16.29 1.83 -16.68
N TYR A 393 16.90 1.41 -15.56
CA TYR A 393 16.93 2.15 -14.31
C TYR A 393 17.70 3.47 -14.45
N LEU A 394 18.91 3.44 -15.03
CA LEU A 394 19.72 4.62 -15.27
C LEU A 394 19.03 5.61 -16.23
N LYS A 395 18.37 5.11 -17.28
CA LYS A 395 17.57 5.94 -18.19
C LYS A 395 16.44 6.66 -17.46
N LYS A 396 15.70 5.96 -16.59
CA LYS A 396 14.64 6.56 -15.76
C LYS A 396 15.19 7.58 -14.76
N LYS A 397 16.31 7.28 -14.11
CA LYS A 397 16.97 8.17 -13.14
C LYS A 397 17.38 9.50 -13.81
N ASN A 398 17.96 9.41 -15.01
CA ASN A 398 18.34 10.60 -15.79
C ASN A 398 17.13 11.40 -16.27
N GLN A 399 16.04 10.74 -16.69
CA GLN A 399 14.80 11.44 -17.06
C GLN A 399 14.19 12.20 -15.87
N LYS A 400 14.17 11.61 -14.67
CA LYS A 400 13.71 12.30 -13.45
C LYS A 400 14.59 13.49 -13.09
N ALA A 401 15.92 13.37 -13.22
CA ALA A 401 16.83 14.47 -12.99
C ALA A 401 16.62 15.65 -13.97
N VAL A 402 16.31 15.36 -15.24
CA VAL A 402 15.97 16.39 -16.25
C VAL A 402 14.63 17.05 -15.95
N LEU A 403 13.62 16.28 -15.53
CA LEU A 403 12.32 16.84 -15.14
C LEU A 403 12.43 17.77 -13.92
N ASN A 404 13.21 17.37 -12.91
CA ASN A 404 13.39 18.18 -11.70
C ASN A 404 14.16 19.48 -12.00
N LYS A 405 15.16 19.45 -12.91
CA LYS A 405 15.83 20.67 -13.39
C LYS A 405 14.89 21.60 -14.16
N LYS A 406 13.98 21.05 -14.97
CA LYS A 406 12.97 21.86 -15.66
C LYS A 406 11.97 22.51 -14.70
N LYS A 407 11.52 21.78 -13.67
CA LYS A 407 10.64 22.33 -12.64
C LYS A 407 11.28 23.47 -11.85
N LEU A 408 12.56 23.37 -11.50
CA LEU A 408 13.31 24.44 -10.82
C LEU A 408 13.51 25.70 -11.67
N ASN A 409 13.64 25.58 -12.99
CA ASN A 409 13.77 26.74 -13.88
C ASN A 409 12.45 27.45 -14.20
N THR A 410 11.30 26.76 -14.05
CA THR A 410 9.98 27.40 -14.18
C THR A 410 9.55 28.19 -12.93
N THR A 411 10.18 27.95 -11.77
CA THR A 411 9.83 28.66 -10.53
C THR A 411 10.55 30.02 -10.37
N TYR A 412 11.61 30.27 -11.14
CA TYR A 412 12.34 31.55 -11.15
C TYR A 412 12.04 32.45 -12.36
N GLY A 413 11.01 32.13 -13.16
CA GLY A 413 10.71 32.83 -14.42
C GLY A 413 9.41 33.63 -14.44
N ILE A 414 8.75 33.88 -13.30
CA ILE A 414 7.41 34.51 -13.25
C ILE A 414 7.45 35.95 -12.71
N GLU A 415 8.61 36.51 -12.32
CA GLU A 415 8.66 37.88 -11.75
C GLU A 415 8.98 39.01 -12.74
N ASP A 416 9.23 38.76 -14.03
CA ASP A 416 9.58 39.82 -15.02
C ASP A 416 8.71 39.81 -16.28
N MET A 417 7.38 39.72 -16.15
CA MET A 417 6.47 40.02 -17.27
C MET A 417 5.31 40.93 -16.84
N ASP A 418 5.66 42.12 -16.37
CA ASP A 418 4.76 43.27 -16.46
C ASP A 418 5.47 44.42 -17.21
N ASN A 419 4.75 44.99 -18.18
CA ASN A 419 5.07 46.19 -18.99
C ASN A 419 5.90 46.01 -20.29
N SER A 420 5.23 45.60 -21.37
CA SER A 420 5.25 46.32 -22.67
C SER A 420 4.12 45.77 -23.56
N ILE A 421 2.96 46.42 -23.65
CA ILE A 421 2.63 47.50 -24.58
C ILE A 421 2.83 47.13 -26.06
N ILE A 422 1.68 46.82 -26.68
CA ILE A 422 1.13 47.39 -27.93
C ILE A 422 1.91 47.23 -29.24
N SER A 423 1.14 46.79 -30.24
CA SER A 423 1.32 46.87 -31.69
C SER A 423 2.25 45.85 -32.36
N LYS A 424 1.63 44.94 -33.12
CA LYS A 424 1.85 44.91 -34.57
C LYS A 424 0.73 44.17 -35.29
N THR A 425 0.23 44.89 -36.29
CA THR A 425 -0.78 44.57 -37.28
C THR A 425 -0.41 43.38 -38.15
N PHE A 426 -1.46 42.66 -38.57
CA PHE A 426 -1.73 42.20 -39.94
C PHE A 426 -0.52 42.14 -40.88
N ASP A 427 -0.14 40.92 -41.30
CA ASP A 427 0.16 40.74 -42.71
C ASP A 427 -0.15 39.33 -43.21
N SER A 428 -0.81 39.31 -44.36
CA SER A 428 -1.27 38.14 -45.09
C SER A 428 -0.29 37.88 -46.21
N ARG A 429 0.21 36.63 -46.38
CA ARG A 429 0.41 35.97 -47.69
C ARG A 429 1.15 34.64 -47.60
N SER A 430 0.44 33.62 -48.08
CA SER A 430 0.88 32.57 -49.01
C SER A 430 2.13 31.74 -48.69
N LYS A 431 1.95 30.41 -48.62
CA LYS A 431 2.28 29.52 -49.75
C LYS A 431 1.87 28.07 -49.45
N LEU A 432 0.94 27.58 -50.26
CA LEU A 432 0.71 26.17 -50.55
C LEU A 432 2.00 25.53 -51.10
N LYS A 433 2.30 24.29 -50.68
CA LYS A 433 2.83 23.23 -51.55
C LYS A 433 2.48 21.83 -50.98
N PRO A 434 2.38 20.79 -51.84
CA PRO A 434 1.59 19.60 -51.59
C PRO A 434 2.40 18.36 -51.13
N SER A 435 1.65 17.44 -50.53
CA SER A 435 1.77 15.97 -50.45
C SER A 435 3.13 15.28 -50.71
N SER A 436 3.51 14.42 -49.78
CA SER A 436 3.96 13.05 -50.12
C SER A 436 3.52 12.07 -49.03
N ALA A 437 2.52 11.26 -49.36
CA ALA A 437 2.11 10.10 -48.61
C ALA A 437 3.21 9.02 -48.67
N THR A 438 3.49 8.37 -47.55
CA THR A 438 4.18 7.08 -47.55
C THR A 438 3.40 6.15 -46.62
N THR A 439 2.54 5.37 -47.26
CA THR A 439 1.83 4.23 -46.72
C THR A 439 2.86 3.20 -46.26
N LYS A 440 2.91 2.86 -44.96
CA LYS A 440 3.51 1.62 -44.49
C LYS A 440 2.43 0.73 -43.91
N SER A 441 2.30 -0.43 -44.53
CA SER A 441 1.38 -1.50 -44.26
C SER A 441 1.62 -2.11 -42.88
N PHE A 442 0.52 -2.35 -42.15
CA PHE A 442 0.51 -3.24 -41.01
C PHE A 442 0.40 -4.69 -41.51
N THR A 443 1.45 -5.48 -41.30
CA THR A 443 1.38 -6.94 -41.45
C THR A 443 0.70 -7.55 -40.23
N CYS A 444 -0.41 -8.22 -40.50
CA CYS A 444 -1.19 -9.09 -39.63
C CYS A 444 -0.31 -10.20 -39.04
N PHE A 445 -0.24 -10.30 -37.70
CA PHE A 445 0.22 -11.51 -37.03
C PHE A 445 -0.97 -12.32 -36.53
N LYS A 446 -1.06 -13.54 -37.07
CA LYS A 446 -2.01 -14.59 -36.73
C LYS A 446 -1.98 -14.89 -35.23
N VAL A 447 -3.16 -14.87 -34.62
CA VAL A 447 -3.46 -15.53 -33.35
C VAL A 447 -3.27 -17.04 -33.56
N LYS A 448 -2.41 -17.67 -32.76
CA LYS A 448 -2.37 -19.13 -32.61
C LYS A 448 -3.16 -19.46 -31.35
N ASP A 449 -4.28 -20.14 -31.56
CA ASP A 449 -5.03 -20.82 -30.51
C ASP A 449 -4.16 -21.91 -29.89
N TYR A 450 -3.92 -21.80 -28.58
CA TYR A 450 -3.41 -22.89 -27.76
C TYR A 450 -4.55 -23.40 -26.88
N SER A 451 -5.11 -24.53 -27.30
CA SER A 451 -5.93 -25.42 -26.47
C SER A 451 -5.04 -26.16 -25.46
N PRO A 452 -5.36 -26.17 -24.15
CA PRO A 452 -4.79 -27.12 -23.23
C PRO A 452 -5.68 -28.37 -23.14
N LEU A 453 -5.01 -29.50 -23.37
CA LEU A 453 -5.48 -30.87 -23.26
C LEU A 453 -6.38 -31.13 -22.03
N GLY A 454 -7.39 -31.95 -22.29
CA GLY A 454 -8.20 -32.62 -21.29
C GLY A 454 -7.38 -33.49 -20.34
N LYS A 455 -7.82 -33.50 -19.08
CA LYS A 455 -7.61 -34.58 -18.14
C LYS A 455 -8.97 -35.05 -17.66
N THR A 456 -9.36 -36.22 -18.14
CA THR A 456 -10.47 -37.02 -17.66
C THR A 456 -10.14 -37.49 -16.24
N LEU A 457 -10.87 -37.01 -15.24
CA LEU A 457 -10.87 -37.57 -13.89
C LEU A 457 -11.82 -38.78 -13.88
N SER A 458 -11.23 -39.97 -13.82
CA SER A 458 -11.91 -41.21 -13.49
C SER A 458 -12.34 -41.15 -12.02
N ILE A 459 -13.65 -41.12 -11.80
CA ILE A 459 -14.25 -41.36 -10.48
C ILE A 459 -14.38 -42.87 -10.33
N LYS A 460 -13.58 -43.48 -9.44
CA LYS A 460 -13.86 -44.81 -8.90
C LYS A 460 -14.78 -44.65 -7.69
N HIS A 461 -16.01 -45.13 -7.81
CA HIS A 461 -16.86 -45.42 -6.66
C HIS A 461 -16.25 -46.61 -5.90
N TYR A 462 -15.99 -46.42 -4.61
CA TYR A 462 -15.89 -47.53 -3.68
C TYR A 462 -17.24 -47.65 -2.98
N ASN A 463 -17.90 -48.78 -3.19
CA ASN A 463 -19.01 -49.21 -2.35
C ASN A 463 -18.45 -49.58 -0.96
N VAL A 464 -19.06 -49.01 0.07
CA VAL A 464 -19.14 -49.59 1.42
C VAL A 464 -20.63 -49.69 1.74
#